data_AF-A0A401MLM5-F1
#
_entry.id   AF-A0A401MLM5-F1
#
_cell.length_a   1.000
_cell.length_b   1.000
_cell.length_c   1.000
_cell.angle_alpha   90.00
_cell.angle_beta   90.00
_cell.angle_gamma   90.00
#
_symmetry.space_group_name_H-M   'P 1'
#
loop_
_entity.id
_entity.type
_entity.pdbx_description
1 polymer ?
#
loop_
_entity_poly.entity_id
_entity_poly.type
_entity_poly.pdbx_seq_one_letter_code
_entity_poly.pdbx_strand_id
1 'polypeptide(L)' 'MPNALPLAPMVIEGSVSIVRLHGEACFDCGAVNKTLRAAGHVVVRDSTRVWQIVTCGCCNKAAAA' A
#
# COMPACT_ATOMS: atom_id res chain seq x y z
N MET A 1 -0.09 27.11 -10.00
CA MET A 1 -0.24 26.03 -9.00
C MET A 1 0.11 24.74 -9.71
N PRO A 2 1.20 24.02 -9.36
CA PRO A 2 1.49 22.77 -10.04
C PRO A 2 0.44 21.74 -9.60
N ASN A 3 -0.31 21.25 -10.58
CA ASN A 3 -1.25 20.14 -10.41
C ASN A 3 -0.48 18.96 -9.81
N ALA A 4 -0.75 18.66 -8.53
CA ALA A 4 -0.40 17.38 -7.95
C ALA A 4 -1.25 16.33 -8.67
N LEU A 5 -0.71 15.77 -9.76
CA LEU A 5 -1.30 14.59 -10.38
C LEU A 5 -1.43 13.53 -9.27
N PRO A 6 -2.63 12.96 -9.03
CA PRO A 6 -2.76 11.87 -8.08
C PRO A 6 -1.80 10.77 -8.53
N LEU A 7 -0.80 10.47 -7.71
CA LEU A 7 0.09 9.34 -7.94
C LEU A 7 -0.79 8.12 -8.15
N ALA A 8 -0.75 7.55 -9.36
CA ALA A 8 -1.57 6.41 -9.70
C ALA A 8 -1.30 5.27 -8.69
N PRO A 9 -2.34 4.54 -8.25
CA PRO A 9 -2.16 3.42 -7.33
C PRO A 9 -1.13 2.42 -7.87
N MET A 10 -0.29 1.89 -6.99
CA MET A 10 0.68 0.86 -7.36
C MET A 10 -0.06 -0.44 -7.72
N VAL A 11 0.24 -1.01 -8.89
CA VAL A 11 -0.34 -2.29 -9.32
C VAL A 11 0.46 -3.44 -8.73
N ILE A 12 -0.22 -4.42 -8.15
CA ILE A 12 0.43 -5.56 -7.48
C ILE A 12 0.19 -6.85 -8.24
N GLU A 13 1.30 -7.49 -8.56
CA GLU A 13 1.38 -8.82 -9.15
C GLU A 13 1.45 -9.89 -8.07
N GLY A 14 0.32 -10.54 -7.80
CA GLY A 14 0.28 -11.76 -6.98
C GLY A 14 -0.57 -11.68 -5.71
N SER A 15 -0.45 -12.73 -4.90
CA SER A 15 -1.30 -12.98 -3.73
C SER A 15 -0.86 -12.15 -2.52
N VAL A 16 -1.51 -11.00 -2.32
CA VAL A 16 -1.42 -10.24 -1.06
C VAL A 16 -2.54 -10.69 -0.12
N SER A 17 -2.22 -10.85 1.17
CA SER A 17 -3.24 -11.21 2.16
C SER A 17 -4.23 -10.07 2.37
N ILE A 18 -5.49 -10.42 2.62
CA ILE A 18 -6.56 -9.43 2.79
C ILE A 18 -6.28 -8.46 3.95
N VAL A 19 -5.66 -8.95 5.03
CA VAL A 19 -5.26 -8.15 6.21
C VAL A 19 -4.31 -7.00 5.83
N ARG A 20 -3.41 -7.21 4.85
CA ARG A 20 -2.51 -6.15 4.36
C ARG A 20 -3.25 -5.12 3.50
N LEU A 21 -4.25 -5.55 2.72
CA LEU A 21 -5.04 -4.67 1.85
C LEU A 21 -6.03 -3.80 2.62
N HIS A 22 -6.54 -4.27 3.75
CA HIS A 22 -7.45 -3.52 4.62
C HIS A 22 -6.73 -2.61 5.63
N GLY A 23 -5.40 -2.55 5.58
CA GLY A 23 -4.60 -1.70 6.46
C GLY A 23 -4.50 -2.22 7.91
N GLU A 24 -4.85 -3.49 8.14
CA GLU A 24 -4.80 -4.13 9.47
C GLU A 24 -3.39 -4.68 9.80
N ALA A 25 -2.56 -4.89 8.76
CA ALA A 25 -1.17 -5.27 8.89
C ALA A 25 -0.28 -4.36 8.03
N CYS A 26 0.98 -4.21 8.45
CA CYS A 26 2.01 -3.56 7.61
C CYS A 26 2.05 -4.23 6.24
N PHE A 27 1.94 -3.43 5.20
CA PHE A 27 1.90 -3.90 3.83
C PHE A 27 3.17 -4.70 3.45
N ASP A 28 4.34 -4.19 3.82
CA ASP A 28 5.62 -4.83 3.49
C ASP A 28 5.89 -6.10 4.33
N CYS A 29 5.93 -5.97 5.66
CA CYS A 29 6.37 -7.06 6.54
C CYS A 29 5.25 -7.86 7.21
N GLY A 30 3.98 -7.44 7.11
CA GLY A 30 2.84 -8.10 7.73
C GLY A 30 2.70 -7.90 9.25
N ALA A 31 3.51 -7.04 9.88
CA ALA A 31 3.40 -6.77 11.31
C ALA A 31 2.06 -6.11 11.67
N VAL A 32 1.39 -6.63 12.71
CA VAL A 32 0.11 -6.12 13.26
C VAL A 32 0.27 -5.42 14.61
N ASN A 33 1.42 -5.58 15.26
CA ASN A 33 1.69 -5.07 16.62
C ASN A 33 2.55 -3.79 16.63
N LYS A 34 2.74 -3.16 15.46
CA LYS A 34 3.52 -1.92 15.31
C LYS A 34 2.59 -0.76 15.01
N THR A 35 3.03 0.46 15.29
CA THR A 35 2.35 1.65 14.81
C THR A 35 2.37 1.66 13.28
N LEU A 36 1.18 1.60 12.68
CA LEU A 36 0.99 1.64 11.24
C LEU A 36 0.63 3.06 10.81
N ARG A 37 1.21 3.52 9.70
CA ARG A 37 0.94 4.83 9.10
C ARG A 37 0.48 4.64 7.66
N ALA A 38 -0.42 5.49 7.21
CA ALA A 38 -0.87 5.49 5.81
C ALA A 38 0.34 5.62 4.87
N ALA A 39 0.42 4.73 3.90
CA ALA A 39 1.58 4.59 3.01
C ALA A 39 1.24 4.73 1.53
N GLY A 40 -0.06 4.78 1.18
CA GLY A 40 -0.51 5.01 -0.19
C GLY A 40 -1.68 4.11 -0.56
N HIS A 41 -1.85 3.94 -1.87
CA HIS A 41 -2.93 3.14 -2.43
C HIS A 41 -2.37 2.12 -3.41
N VAL A 42 -2.99 0.95 -3.45
CA VAL A 42 -2.62 -0.15 -4.35
C VAL A 42 -3.85 -0.71 -5.05
N VAL A 43 -3.64 -1.29 -6.22
CA VAL A 43 -4.63 -2.07 -6.96
C VAL A 43 -4.03 -3.45 -7.18
N VAL A 44 -4.79 -4.50 -6.89
CA VAL A 44 -4.37 -5.87 -7.24
C VAL A 44 -4.65 -6.06 -8.73
N ARG A 45 -3.72 -6.66 -9.49
CA ARG A 45 -3.98 -6.97 -10.91
C ARG A 45 -5.30 -7.73 -11.05
N ASP A 46 -6.06 -7.39 -12.10
CA ASP A 46 -7.41 -7.92 -12.38
C ASP A 46 -8.49 -7.56 -11.33
N SER A 47 -8.16 -6.67 -10.38
CA SER A 47 -9.12 -6.03 -9.50
C SER A 47 -9.35 -4.59 -9.92
N THR A 48 -10.60 -4.13 -9.84
CA THR A 48 -10.95 -2.70 -9.98
C THR A 48 -10.92 -1.97 -8.65
N ARG A 49 -10.67 -2.68 -7.55
CA ARG A 49 -10.69 -2.12 -6.20
C ARG A 49 -9.35 -1.48 -5.86
N VAL A 50 -9.42 -0.22 -5.43
CA VAL A 50 -8.30 0.50 -4.83
C VAL A 50 -8.30 0.26 -3.33
N TRP A 51 -7.12 -0.03 -2.79
CA TRP A 51 -6.89 -0.35 -1.39
C TRP A 51 -5.96 0.67 -0.77
N GLN A 52 -6.35 1.30 0.34
CA GLN A 52 -5.43 2.12 1.12
C GLN A 52 -4.55 1.19 1.97
N ILE A 53 -3.24 1.33 1.84
CA ILE A 53 -2.29 0.51 2.58
C ILE A 53 -1.61 1.31 3.68
N VAL A 54 -1.10 0.59 4.66
CA VAL A 54 -0.34 1.15 5.78
C VAL A 54 1.00 0.43 5.92
N THR A 55 2.01 1.11 6.44
CA THR A 55 3.31 0.51 6.74
C THR A 55 3.78 0.89 8.13
N CYS A 56 4.65 0.05 8.70
CA CYS A 56 5.33 0.35 9.97
C CYS A 56 6.67 1.07 9.77
N GLY A 57 6.99 1.49 8.53
CA GLY A 57 8.29 2.08 8.18
C GLY A 57 9.46 1.09 8.13
N CYS A 58 9.19 -0.23 8.12
CA CYS A 58 10.24 -1.24 8.01
C CYS A 58 10.91 -1.28 6.63
N CYS A 59 10.19 -0.89 5.59
CA CYS A 59 10.71 -0.73 4.26
C CYS A 59 10.64 0.75 3.89
N ASN A 60 11.79 1.40 3.80
CA ASN A 60 11.94 2.71 3.17
C ASN A 60 11.89 2.58 1.64
N LYS A 61 10.94 1.81 1.08
CA LYS A 61 10.66 1.88 -0.35
C LYS A 61 9.78 3.10 -0.58
N ALA A 62 10.45 4.26 -0.58
CA ALA A 62 9.97 5.40 -1.33
C ALA A 62 9.71 4.94 -2.77
N ALA A 63 8.51 5.22 -3.27
CA ALA A 63 8.08 5.19 -4.67
C ALA A 63 9.09 4.54 -5.64
N ALA A 64 8.83 3.28 -6.06
CA ALA A 64 9.44 2.79 -7.28
C ALA A 64 8.68 3.43 -8.45
N ALA A 65 9.42 4.31 -9.16
CA ALA A 65 9.02 5.04 -10.36
C ALA A 65 8.69 4.12 -11.54
#